data_AF-A0A6G0EGG0-F1
#
_entry.id   AF-A0A6G0EGG0-F1
#
_cell.length_a   1.000
_cell.length_b   1.000
_cell.length_c   1.000
_cell.angle_alpha   90.00
_cell.angle_beta   90.00
_cell.angle_gamma   90.00
#
_symmetry.space_group_name_H-M   'P 1'
#
loop_
_entity.id
_entity.type
_entity.pdbx_description
1 polymer ?
#
loop_
_entity_poly.entity_id
_entity_poly.type
_entity_poly.pdbx_seq_one_letter_code
_entity_poly.pdbx_strand_id
1 'polypeptide(L)' 'MVMEIPPGPRKLRYFLNLLMLAVFLYAIGYILSQLYGFTLLENVISPFIENPMALFELAGVLSLIALAAIGRKYLSDF' A
#
# COMPACT_ATOMS: atom_id res chain seq x y z
N MET A 1 -31.80 5.30 20.43
CA MET A 1 -30.59 6.11 20.17
C MET A 1 -29.72 5.33 19.22
N VAL A 2 -29.59 5.79 17.98
CA VAL A 2 -28.56 5.27 17.07
C VAL A 2 -27.24 5.84 17.57
N MET A 3 -26.37 4.99 18.12
CA MET A 3 -25.03 5.41 18.49
C MET A 3 -24.25 5.66 17.19
N GLU A 4 -24.04 6.92 16.85
CA GLU A 4 -23.07 7.29 15.83
C GLU A 4 -21.67 6.93 16.36
N ILE A 5 -21.12 5.81 15.87
CA ILE A 5 -19.74 5.43 16.13
C ILE A 5 -18.88 6.55 15.53
N PRO A 6 -18.14 7.34 16.32
CA PRO A 6 -17.29 8.37 15.77
C PRO A 6 -16.33 7.71 14.77
N PRO A 7 -16.19 8.25 13.55
CA PRO A 7 -15.36 7.64 12.53
C PRO A 7 -13.96 7.46 13.10
N GLY A 8 -13.54 6.19 13.26
CA GLY A 8 -12.23 5.85 13.82
C GLY A 8 -11.10 6.58 13.09
N PRO A 9 -9.91 6.69 13.71
CA PRO A 9 -8.82 7.55 13.21
C PRO A 9 -8.58 7.33 11.72
N ARG A 10 -8.74 8.38 10.90
CA ARG A 10 -8.67 8.26 9.43
C ARG A 10 -7.38 7.57 8.97
N LYS A 11 -6.26 7.90 9.61
CA LYS A 11 -4.94 7.30 9.36
C LYS A 11 -4.92 5.78 9.57
N LEU A 12 -5.58 5.29 10.62
CA LEU A 12 -5.66 3.86 10.93
C LEU A 12 -6.46 3.13 9.84
N ARG A 13 -7.56 3.71 9.37
CA ARG A 13 -8.33 3.12 8.27
C ARG A 13 -7.54 3.03 6.96
N TYR A 14 -6.78 4.09 6.62
CA TYR A 14 -5.92 4.05 5.43
C TYR A 14 -4.83 2.98 5.56
N PHE A 15 -4.22 2.84 6.74
CA PHE A 15 -3.24 1.79 7.01
C PHE A 15 -3.86 0.39 6.88
N LEU A 16 -5.03 0.15 7.48
CA LEU A 16 -5.72 -1.14 7.38
C LEU A 16 -6.10 -1.48 5.92
N ASN A 17 -6.53 -0.49 5.14
CA ASN A 17 -6.83 -0.68 3.72
C ASN A 17 -5.58 -1.05 2.91
N LEU A 18 -4.45 -0.38 3.18
CA LEU A 18 -3.18 -0.67 2.54
C LEU A 18 -2.66 -2.08 2.92
N LEU A 19 -2.82 -2.46 4.20
CA LEU A 19 -2.47 -3.79 4.68
C LEU A 19 -3.34 -4.87 4.01
N MET A 20 -4.66 -4.67 3.94
CA MET A 20 -5.55 -5.59 3.23
C MET A 20 -5.16 -5.76 1.76
N LEU A 21 -4.81 -4.67 1.08
CA LEU A 21 -4.37 -4.72 -0.31
C LEU A 21 -3.10 -5.58 -0.47
N ALA A 22 -2.12 -5.41 0.42
CA ALA A 22 -0.89 -6.19 0.38
C ALA A 22 -1.12 -7.68 0.66
N VAL A 23 -1.94 -8.01 1.66
CA VAL A 23 -2.34 -9.39 1.95
C VAL A 23 -3.05 -10.02 0.74
N PHE A 24 -3.92 -9.27 0.08
CA PHE A 24 -4.61 -9.74 -1.13
C PHE A 24 -3.64 -9.98 -2.29
N LEU A 25 -2.70 -9.06 -2.54
CA LEU A 25 -1.67 -9.21 -3.57
C LEU A 25 -0.74 -10.41 -3.30
N TYR A 26 -0.41 -10.66 -2.04
CA TYR A 26 0.35 -11.84 -1.67
C TYR A 26 -0.41 -13.13 -1.94
N ALA A 27 -1.70 -13.19 -1.58
CA ALA A 27 -2.54 -14.36 -1.86
C ALA A 27 -2.62 -14.65 -3.37
N ILE A 28 -2.78 -13.62 -4.20
CA ILE A 28 -2.72 -13.74 -5.66
C ILE A 28 -1.32 -14.20 -6.11
N GLY A 29 -0.26 -13.60 -5.56
CA GLY A 29 1.12 -13.96 -5.87
C GLY A 29 1.43 -15.42 -5.57
N TYR A 30 0.96 -15.92 -4.44
CA TYR A 30 1.09 -17.32 -4.05
C TYR A 30 0.33 -18.24 -5.03
N ILE A 31 -0.90 -17.91 -5.40
CA ILE A 31 -1.66 -18.70 -6.40
C ILE A 31 -0.94 -18.71 -7.75
N LEU A 32 -0.44 -17.56 -8.20
CA LEU A 32 0.32 -17.45 -9.46
C LEU A 32 1.63 -18.23 -9.42
N SER A 33 2.31 -18.23 -8.27
CA SER A 33 3.51 -19.01 -7.99
C SER A 33 3.24 -20.50 -8.12
N GLN A 34 2.14 -20.99 -7.51
CA GLN A 34 1.76 -22.40 -7.55
C GLN A 34 1.28 -22.87 -8.94
N LEU A 35 0.51 -22.05 -9.66
CA LEU A 35 -0.10 -22.45 -10.93
C LEU A 35 0.81 -22.23 -12.15
N TYR A 36 1.62 -21.16 -12.12
CA TYR A 36 2.36 -20.69 -13.29
C TYR A 36 3.87 -20.54 -13.02
N GLY A 37 4.35 -20.86 -11.81
CA GLY A 37 5.75 -20.68 -11.42
C GLY A 37 6.17 -19.22 -11.29
N PHE A 38 5.22 -18.28 -11.25
CA PHE A 38 5.51 -16.85 -11.18
C PHE A 38 5.72 -16.40 -9.72
N THR A 39 6.98 -16.41 -9.27
CA THR A 39 7.37 -16.10 -7.88
C THR A 39 7.62 -14.62 -7.61
N LEU A 40 7.66 -13.78 -8.66
CA LEU A 40 8.10 -12.39 -8.56
C LEU A 40 7.16 -11.55 -7.66
N LEU A 41 5.85 -11.73 -7.80
CA LEU A 41 4.87 -11.01 -6.98
C LEU A 41 4.93 -11.44 -5.50
N GLU A 42 5.09 -12.73 -5.23
CA GLU A 42 5.26 -13.27 -3.87
C GLU A 42 6.52 -12.68 -3.21
N ASN A 43 7.65 -12.69 -3.91
CA ASN A 43 8.92 -12.16 -3.43
C ASN A 43 8.90 -10.66 -3.14
N VAL A 44 8.17 -9.88 -3.96
CA VAL A 44 8.04 -8.44 -3.75
C VAL A 44 7.13 -8.13 -2.57
N ILE A 45 6.09 -8.95 -2.34
CA ILE A 45 5.07 -8.65 -1.33
C ILE A 45 5.42 -9.24 0.05
N SER A 46 6.15 -10.36 0.13
CA SER A 46 6.51 -11.03 1.40
C SER A 46 7.07 -10.07 2.48
N PRO A 47 8.01 -9.15 2.16
CA PRO A 47 8.59 -8.27 3.15
C PRO A 47 7.56 -7.34 3.82
N PHE A 48 6.49 -6.99 3.09
CA PHE A 48 5.44 -6.12 3.63
C PHE A 48 4.44 -6.86 4.53
N ILE A 49 4.37 -8.19 4.43
CA ILE A 49 3.59 -9.02 5.37
C ILE A 49 4.40 -9.29 6.62
N GLU A 50 5.68 -9.62 6.45
CA GLU A 50 6.61 -9.83 7.57
C GLU A 50 6.79 -8.55 8.40
N ASN A 51 6.82 -7.40 7.74
CA ASN A 51 6.88 -6.09 8.38
C ASN A 51 5.85 -5.10 7.80
N PRO A 52 4.63 -5.06 8.38
CA PRO A 52 3.57 -4.13 7.96
C PRO A 52 3.96 -2.65 8.04
N MET A 53 4.92 -2.30 8.90
CA MET A 53 5.39 -0.91 9.04
C MET A 53 6.12 -0.43 7.79
N ALA A 54 6.85 -1.32 7.11
CA ALA A 54 7.54 -1.00 5.85
C ALA A 54 6.56 -0.52 4.75
N LEU A 55 5.32 -0.99 4.81
CA LEU A 55 4.26 -0.61 3.89
C LEU A 55 3.80 0.84 4.11
N PHE A 56 3.77 1.27 5.37
CA PHE A 56 3.49 2.66 5.73
C PHE A 56 4.63 3.60 5.34
N GLU A 57 5.87 3.18 5.58
CA GLU A 57 7.07 3.94 5.19
C GLU A 57 7.15 4.11 3.67
N LEU A 58 6.92 3.03 2.91
CA LEU A 58 6.88 3.08 1.45
C LEU A 58 5.78 4.01 0.95
N ALA A 59 4.57 3.94 1.53
CA ALA A 59 3.48 4.85 1.17
C ALA A 59 3.86 6.33 1.44
N GLY A 60 4.56 6.59 2.55
CA GLY A 60 5.11 7.91 2.86
C GLY A 60 6.10 8.38 1.80
N VAL A 61 7.11 7.57 1.47
CA VAL A 61 8.12 7.90 0.45
C VAL A 61 7.47 8.14 -0.92
N LEU A 62 6.55 7.27 -1.35
CA LEU A 62 5.83 7.42 -2.61
C LEU A 62 5.00 8.70 -2.65
N SER A 63 4.39 9.10 -1.54
CA SER A 63 3.64 10.36 -1.46
C SER A 63 4.55 11.58 -1.64
N LEU A 64 5.77 11.56 -1.11
CA LEU A 64 6.77 12.62 -1.31
C LEU A 64 7.25 12.67 -2.76
N ILE A 65 7.50 11.52 -3.37
CA ILE A 65 7.88 11.43 -4.80
C ILE A 65 6.75 11.98 -5.68
N ALA A 66 5.50 11.60 -5.41
CA ALA A 66 4.34 12.12 -6.14
C ALA A 66 4.22 13.64 -6.00
N LEU A 67 4.43 14.18 -4.79
CA LEU A 67 4.44 15.62 -4.55
C LEU A 67 5.56 16.33 -5.34
N ALA A 68 6.77 15.76 -5.34
CA ALA A 68 7.89 16.29 -6.12
C ALA A 68 7.62 16.25 -7.63
N ALA A 69 7.00 15.18 -8.13
CA ALA A 69 6.61 15.06 -9.53
C ALA A 69 5.56 16.11 -9.93
N ILE A 70 4.55 16.33 -9.08
CA ILE A 70 3.55 17.38 -9.27
C ILE A 70 4.20 18.75 -9.25
N GLY A 71 5.05 19.04 -8.26
CA GLY A 71 5.77 20.31 -8.16
C GLY A 71 6.67 20.59 -9.36
N ARG A 72 7.39 19.57 -9.86
CA ARG A 72 8.18 19.68 -11.10
C ARG A 72 7.30 20.04 -12.29
N LYS A 73 6.14 19.40 -12.44
CA LYS A 73 5.19 19.72 -13.52
C LYS A 73 4.73 21.18 -13.44
N TYR A 74 4.38 21.65 -12.25
CA TYR A 74 4.00 23.04 -12.03
C TYR A 74 5.11 24.04 -12.33
N LEU A 75 6.38 23.69 -12.06
CA LEU A 75 7.53 24.54 -12.37
C LEU A 75 7.96 24.48 -13.84
N SER A 76 7.68 23.39 -14.56
CA SER A 76 7.98 23.27 -15.99
C SER A 76 6.93 23.91 -16.89
N ASP A 77 5.72 24.13 -16.37
CA ASP A 77 4.60 24.76 -17.09
C ASP A 77 4.60 26.31 -16.97
N PHE A 78 5.67 26.89 -16.38
CA PHE A 78 5.94 28.33 -16.25
C PHE A 78 7.13 28.72 -17.13
#